data_AF-A0A524KNP5-F1
#
_entry.id   AF-A0A524KNP5-F1
#
_cell.length_a   1.000
_cell.length_b   1.000
_cell.length_c   1.000
_cell.angle_alpha   90.00
_cell.angle_beta   90.00
_cell.angle_gamma   90.00
#
_symmetry.space_group_name_H-M   'P 1'
#
loop_
_entity.id
_entity.type
_entity.pdbx_description
1 polymer ?
#
loop_
_entity_poly.entity_id
_entity_poly.type
_entity_poly.pdbx_seq_one_letter_code
_entity_poly.pdbx_strand_id
1 'polypeptide(L)' 'MTKPRNKRSLTIARHRTSVSLEEPFWAALAEITKQQGKSIAGLVNEIDQGRGARDAALV' A
#
# COMPACT_ATOMS: atom_id res chain seq x y z
N MET A 1 -17.60 11.50 13.82
CA MET A 1 -16.63 12.48 13.29
C MET A 1 -15.68 11.74 12.34
N THR A 2 -15.70 12.02 11.04
CA THR A 2 -14.87 11.33 10.05
C THR A 2 -13.43 11.85 10.14
N LYS A 3 -12.43 10.98 10.28
CA LYS A 3 -11.02 11.41 10.25
C LYS A 3 -10.67 11.94 8.84
N PRO A 4 -9.82 12.99 8.73
CA PRO A 4 -9.41 13.49 7.42
C PRO A 4 -8.63 12.41 6.66
N ARG A 5 -9.00 12.21 5.39
CA ARG A 5 -8.34 11.26 4.47
C ARG A 5 -7.54 12.02 3.43
N ASN A 6 -6.26 11.67 3.31
CA ASN A 6 -5.33 12.23 2.34
C ASN A 6 -5.22 11.29 1.14
N LYS A 7 -5.50 11.83 -0.04
CA LYS A 7 -5.40 11.10 -1.32
C LYS A 7 -3.98 11.20 -1.86
N ARG A 8 -3.38 10.06 -2.22
CA ARG A 8 -2.07 9.98 -2.89
C ARG A 8 -2.18 9.07 -4.11
N SER A 9 -1.45 9.40 -5.18
CA SER A 9 -1.32 8.55 -6.36
C SER A 9 -0.11 7.63 -6.21
N LEU A 10 -0.31 6.34 -6.41
CA LEU A 10 0.73 5.32 -6.39
C LEU A 10 0.76 4.61 -7.74
N THR A 11 1.94 4.22 -8.22
CA THR A 11 2.06 3.34 -9.38
C THR A 11 2.25 1.92 -8.88
N ILE A 12 1.24 1.07 -9.04
CA ILE A 12 1.24 -0.33 -8.58
C ILE A 12 1.02 -1.20 -9.82
N ALA A 13 1.84 -2.23 -10.04
CA ALA A 13 1.74 -3.13 -11.19
C ALA A 13 1.60 -2.43 -12.56
N ARG A 14 2.33 -1.32 -12.78
CA ARG A 14 2.25 -0.44 -13.97
C ARG A 14 0.94 0.37 -14.12
N HIS A 15 0.03 0.30 -13.16
CA HIS A 15 -1.19 1.10 -13.12
C HIS A 15 -1.07 2.24 -12.10
N ARG A 16 -1.48 3.45 -12.49
CA ARG A 16 -1.56 4.58 -11.59
C ARG A 16 -2.87 4.51 -10.81
N THR A 17 -2.78 4.23 -9.52
CA THR A 17 -3.91 4.05 -8.61
C THR A 17 -3.95 5.19 -7.60
N SER A 18 -5.13 5.80 -7.44
CA SER A 18 -5.36 6.79 -6.40
C SER A 18 -5.90 6.14 -5.13
N VAL A 19 -5.22 6.36 -4.01
CA VAL A 19 -5.58 5.77 -2.71
C VAL A 19 -5.79 6.90 -1.70
N SER A 20 -6.89 6.82 -0.93
CA SER A 20 -7.21 7.78 0.13
C SER A 20 -7.15 7.12 1.49
N LEU A 21 -6.22 7.53 2.35
CA LEU A 21 -6.03 7.01 3.72
C LEU A 21 -5.83 8.15 4.70
N GLU A 22 -6.10 7.91 5.97
CA GLU A 22 -5.81 8.84 7.04
C GLU A 22 -4.29 9.04 7.20
N GLU A 23 -3.88 10.23 7.60
CA GLU A 23 -2.46 10.58 7.72
C GLU A 23 -1.63 9.63 8.62
N PRO A 24 -2.15 9.11 9.77
CA PRO A 24 -1.41 8.15 10.57
C PRO A 24 -1.03 6.87 9.81
N PHE A 25 -1.86 6.43 8.86
CA PHE A 25 -1.54 5.26 8.04
C PHE A 25 -0.47 5.57 7.00
N TRP A 26 -0.52 6.76 6.39
CA TRP A 26 0.57 7.20 5.50
C TRP A 26 1.90 7.31 6.22
N ALA A 27 1.90 7.85 7.44
CA ALA A 27 3.09 7.93 8.28
C ALA A 27 3.64 6.53 8.62
N ALA A 28 2.77 5.60 9.05
CA ALA A 28 3.18 4.23 9.34
C ALA A 28 3.75 3.51 8.11
N LEU A 29 3.13 3.67 6.93
CA LEU A 29 3.64 3.13 5.68
C LEU A 29 5.02 3.71 5.34
N ALA A 30 5.21 5.02 5.53
CA ALA A 30 6.49 5.67 5.29
C ALA A 30 7.59 5.09 6.21
N GLU A 31 7.32 4.95 7.50
CA GLU A 31 8.29 4.36 8.45
C GLU A 31 8.67 2.93 8.11
N ILE A 32 7.70 2.08 7.78
CA ILE A 32 7.96 0.69 7.35
C ILE A 32 8.86 0.66 6.11
N THR A 33 8.52 1.47 5.11
CA THR A 33 9.26 1.49 3.85
C THR A 33 10.67 2.05 4.00
N LYS A 34 10.86 3.03 4.88
CA LYS A 34 12.18 3.58 5.25
C LYS A 34 13.07 2.52 5.91
N GLN A 35 12.51 1.72 6.82
CA GLN A 35 13.25 0.62 7.47
C GLN A 35 13.63 -0.49 6.47
N GLN A 36 12.78 -0.74 5.47
CA GLN A 36 13.00 -1.78 4.47
C GLN A 36 13.79 -1.32 3.23
N GLY A 37 14.10 -0.03 3.10
CA GLY A 37 14.73 0.52 1.89
C GLY A 37 13.85 0.40 0.64
N LYS A 38 12.53 0.42 0.79
CA LYS A 38 11.55 0.26 -0.30
C LYS A 38 10.76 1.55 -0.51
N SER A 39 10.01 1.63 -1.60
CA SER A 39 8.95 2.62 -1.76
C SER A 39 7.62 2.07 -1.25
N ILE A 40 6.65 2.95 -0.92
CA ILE A 40 5.28 2.53 -0.58
C ILE A 40 4.67 1.70 -1.72
N ALA A 41 4.88 2.10 -2.97
CA ALA A 41 4.45 1.33 -4.13
C ALA A 41 5.07 -0.07 -4.18
N GLY A 42 6.36 -0.21 -3.86
CA GLY A 42 7.05 -1.49 -3.79
C GLY A 42 6.49 -2.40 -2.69
N LEU A 43 6.25 -1.84 -1.49
CA LEU A 43 5.62 -2.58 -0.38
C LEU A 43 4.21 -3.06 -0.75
N VAL A 44 3.40 -2.19 -1.38
CA VAL A 44 2.05 -2.57 -1.83
C VAL A 44 2.11 -3.67 -2.88
N ASN A 45 3.04 -3.60 -3.83
CA ASN A 45 3.23 -4.63 -4.84
C ASN A 45 3.62 -5.98 -4.22
N GLU A 46 4.52 -6.00 -3.24
CA GLU A 46 4.92 -7.22 -2.54
C GLU A 46 3.74 -7.86 -1.77
N ILE A 47 2.94 -7.04 -1.08
CA ILE A 47 1.71 -7.50 -0.42
C ILE A 47 0.74 -8.07 -1.45
N ASP A 48 0.57 -7.42 -2.60
CA ASP A 48 -0.32 -7.85 -3.68
C ASP A 48 0.11 -9.21 -4.27
N GLN A 49 1.40 -9.38 -4.58
CA GLN A 49 1.94 -10.66 -5.04
C GLN A 49 1.76 -11.79 -4.00
N GLY A 50 1.91 -11.46 -2.71
CA GLY A 50 1.68 -12.41 -1.63
C GLY A 50 0.20 -12.78 -1.39
N ARG A 51 -0.75 -11.98 -1.89
CA ARG A 51 -2.19 -12.29 -1.83
C ARG A 51 -2.60 -13.32 -2.87
N GLY A 52 -2.09 -13.23 -4.10
CA GLY A 52 -2.38 -14.21 -5.15
C GLY A 52 -2.06 -15.67 -4.75
N ALA A 53 -1.01 -15.87 -3.95
CA ALA A 53 -0.66 -17.18 -3.40
C ALA A 53 -1.58 -17.65 -2.26
N ARG A 54 -2.20 -16.72 -1.51
CA ARG A 54 -3.13 -17.04 -0.41
C ARG A 54 -4.57 -17.25 -0.89
N ASP A 55 -5.00 -16.49 -1.90
CA ASP A 55 -6.36 -16.60 -2.44
C ASP A 55 -6.54 -17.86 -3.30
N ALA A 56 -5.46 -18.38 -3.91
CA ALA A 56 -5.47 -19.66 -4.64
C ALA A 56 -5.50 -20.91 -3.73
N ALA A 57 -5.32 -20.75 -2.41
CA ALA A 57 -5.33 -21.86 -1.45
C ALA A 57 -6.74 -22.15 -0.87
N LEU A 58 -7.77 -21.45 -1.37
CA LEU A 58 -9.19 -21.63 -1.02
C LEU A 58 -10.00 -21.88 -2.30
N VAL A 59 -9.72 -22.97 -3.02
CA VAL A 59 -10.60 -23.52 -4.06
C VAL A 59 -10.53 -25.03 -4.07
#